data_AF-A0A3D5SJX1-F1
#
_entry.id   AF-A0A3D5SJX1-F1
#
_cell.length_a   1.000
_cell.length_b   1.000
_cell.length_c   1.000
_cell.angle_alpha   90.00
_cell.angle_beta   90.00
_cell.angle_gamma   90.00
#
_symmetry.space_group_name_H-M   'P 1'
#
loop_
_entity.id
_entity.type
_entity.pdbx_description
1 polymer ?
#
loop_
_entity_poly.entity_id
_entity_poly.type
_entity_poly.pdbx_seq_one_letter_code
_entity_poly.pdbx_strand_id
1 'polypeptide(L)' 'MPEQRGKQATADVKSEWTRAYQIYLRAPGDRYDKKKDRTARIDSVAQELKLTRKQAKRRVRNYEAWQRNIKKGLVEP' A
#
# COMPACT_ATOMS: atom_id res chain seq x y z
N MET A 1 15.21 2.46 5.64
CA MET A 1 14.69 3.79 5.22
C MET A 1 13.58 3.64 4.15
N PRO A 2 12.66 4.61 3.98
CA PRO A 2 11.66 4.58 2.90
C PRO A 2 12.28 4.48 1.50
N GLU A 3 13.47 5.05 1.32
CA GLU A 3 14.24 5.09 0.06
C GLU A 3 14.78 3.73 -0.40
N GLN A 4 14.85 2.76 0.51
CA GLN A 4 15.28 1.39 0.22
C GLN A 4 14.10 0.43 -0.02
N ARG A 5 12.86 0.89 0.17
CA ARG A 5 11.67 0.07 -0.06
C ARG A 5 11.60 -0.31 -1.54
N GLY A 6 11.52 -1.62 -1.81
CA GLY A 6 11.58 -2.19 -3.15
C GLY A 6 12.93 -2.83 -3.51
N LYS A 7 14.07 -2.32 -3.00
CA LYS A 7 15.39 -2.97 -3.19
C LYS A 7 15.54 -4.25 -2.38
N GLN A 8 15.09 -4.21 -1.13
CA GLN A 8 15.22 -5.31 -0.17
C GLN A 8 14.01 -6.26 -0.17
N ALA A 9 13.00 -5.98 -1.00
CA ALA A 9 11.76 -6.75 -1.02
C ALA A 9 11.83 -7.83 -2.10
N THR A 10 11.52 -9.07 -1.71
CA THR A 10 11.34 -10.18 -2.65
C THR A 10 10.14 -9.93 -3.56
N ALA A 11 10.07 -10.67 -4.67
CA ALA A 11 8.96 -10.59 -5.61
C ALA A 11 7.59 -10.84 -4.93
N ASP A 12 7.53 -11.80 -3.99
CA ASP A 12 6.31 -12.09 -3.23
C ASP A 12 5.87 -10.92 -2.34
N VAL A 13 6.84 -10.26 -1.71
CA VAL A 13 6.54 -9.09 -0.87
C VAL A 13 6.05 -7.92 -1.74
N LYS A 14 6.62 -7.73 -2.94
CA LYS A 14 6.15 -6.73 -3.90
C LYS A 14 4.73 -7.07 -4.39
N SER A 15 4.43 -8.34 -4.65
CA SER A 15 3.10 -8.78 -5.10
C SER A 15 2.04 -8.56 -4.00
N GLU A 16 2.37 -8.82 -2.73
CA GLU A 16 1.51 -8.50 -1.60
C GLU A 16 1.18 -7.00 -1.51
N TRP A 17 2.18 -6.14 -1.73
CA TRP A 17 1.99 -4.69 -1.70
C TRP A 17 1.09 -4.23 -2.84
N THR A 18 1.31 -4.74 -4.05
CA THR A 18 0.48 -4.46 -5.22
C THR A 18 -0.95 -4.90 -4.99
N ARG A 19 -1.17 -6.12 -4.49
CA ARG A 19 -2.51 -6.63 -4.17
C ARG A 19 -3.21 -5.77 -3.12
N ALA A 20 -2.53 -5.41 -2.04
CA ALA A 20 -3.09 -4.53 -1.02
C ALA A 20 -3.46 -3.14 -1.58
N TYR A 21 -2.66 -2.60 -2.49
CA TYR A 21 -2.94 -1.31 -3.11
C TYR A 21 -4.10 -1.37 -4.10
N GLN A 22 -4.24 -2.45 -4.86
CA GLN A 22 -5.40 -2.65 -5.76
C GLN A 22 -6.72 -2.67 -4.97
N ILE A 23 -6.74 -3.35 -3.82
CA ILE A 23 -7.90 -3.36 -2.92
C ILE A 23 -8.16 -1.94 -2.40
N TYR A 24 -7.12 -1.23 -1.97
CA TYR A 24 -7.23 0.15 -1.51
C TYR A 24 -7.84 1.10 -2.56
N LEU A 25 -7.52 0.91 -3.84
CA LEU A 25 -8.08 1.71 -4.93
C LEU A 25 -9.54 1.38 -5.22
N ARG A 26 -9.94 0.11 -5.08
CA ARG A 26 -11.32 -0.36 -5.31
C ARG A 26 -12.24 -0.12 -4.11
N ALA A 27 -11.66 0.01 -2.92
CA ALA A 27 -12.42 0.16 -1.70
C ALA A 27 -13.30 1.43 -1.73
N PRO A 28 -14.56 1.35 -1.29
CA PRO A 28 -15.42 2.51 -1.14
C PRO A 28 -14.84 3.43 -0.07
N GLY A 29 -14.88 4.74 -0.34
CA GLY A 29 -14.32 5.73 0.56
C GLY A 29 -15.11 7.04 0.54
N ASP A 30 -14.73 7.97 1.40
CA ASP A 30 -15.43 9.22 1.64
C ASP A 30 -14.90 10.32 0.72
N ARG A 31 -15.75 10.85 -0.17
CA ARG A 31 -15.33 11.87 -1.14
C ARG A 31 -14.97 13.21 -0.48
N TYR A 32 -15.53 13.51 0.69
CA TYR A 32 -15.47 14.83 1.31
C TYR A 32 -14.49 14.88 2.49
N ASP A 33 -14.30 13.76 3.20
CA ASP A 33 -13.31 13.65 4.29
C ASP A 33 -12.16 12.70 3.91
N LYS A 34 -11.05 13.28 3.47
CA LYS A 34 -9.82 12.55 3.08
C LYS A 34 -9.24 11.66 4.19
N LYS A 35 -9.42 12.03 5.47
CA LYS A 35 -8.88 11.24 6.60
C LYS A 35 -9.77 10.03 6.86
N LYS A 36 -11.08 10.21 6.84
CA LYS A 36 -12.04 9.11 6.96
C LYS A 36 -11.95 8.17 5.76
N ASP A 37 -11.87 8.70 4.54
CA ASP A 37 -11.66 7.95 3.30
C ASP A 37 -10.47 7.02 3.39
N ARG A 38 -9.30 7.56 3.72
CA ARG A 38 -8.09 6.76 3.87
C ARG A 38 -8.24 5.66 4.91
N THR A 39 -8.91 5.96 6.03
CA THR A 39 -9.09 5.00 7.11
C THR A 39 -10.03 3.87 6.68
N ALA A 40 -11.16 4.20 6.07
CA ALA A 40 -12.13 3.25 5.54
C ALA A 40 -11.48 2.32 4.49
N ARG A 41 -10.72 2.87 3.53
CA ARG A 41 -10.02 2.07 2.53
C ARG A 41 -8.97 1.14 3.13
N ILE A 42 -8.22 1.59 4.14
CA ILE A 42 -7.27 0.72 4.86
C ILE A 42 -8.01 -0.39 5.60
N ASP A 43 -9.19 -0.11 6.14
CA ASP A 43 -10.01 -1.11 6.83
C ASP A 43 -10.54 -2.16 5.86
N SER A 44 -10.94 -1.78 4.64
CA SER A 44 -11.29 -2.73 3.58
C SER A 44 -10.12 -3.64 3.21
N VAL A 45 -8.91 -3.09 3.06
CA VAL A 45 -7.69 -3.89 2.83
C VAL A 45 -7.42 -4.85 3.99
N ALA A 46 -7.63 -4.40 5.22
CA ALA A 46 -7.44 -5.23 6.41
C ALA A 46 -8.44 -6.40 6.44
N GLN A 47 -9.70 -6.15 6.09
CA GLN A 47 -10.73 -7.19 6.03
C GLN A 47 -10.48 -8.20 4.92
N GLU A 48 -10.23 -7.76 3.68
CA GLU A 48 -10.04 -8.66 2.53
C GLU A 48 -8.79 -9.54 2.67
N LEU A 49 -7.70 -8.99 3.20
CA LEU A 49 -6.43 -9.73 3.36
C LEU A 49 -6.29 -10.41 4.73
N LYS A 50 -7.30 -10.34 5.60
CA LYS A 50 -7.27 -10.86 6.98
C LYS A 50 -6.06 -10.36 7.78
N LEU A 51 -5.83 -9.05 7.73
CA LEU A 51 -4.69 -8.38 8.35
C LEU A 51 -5.15 -7.46 9.49
N THR A 52 -4.21 -7.11 10.37
CA THR A 52 -4.43 -5.96 11.25
C THR A 52 -4.41 -4.66 10.43
N ARG A 53 -5.17 -3.64 10.87
CA ARG A 53 -5.15 -2.27 10.31
C ARG A 53 -3.72 -1.73 10.18
N LYS A 54 -2.84 -2.02 11.16
CA LYS A 54 -1.43 -1.60 11.15
C LYS A 54 -0.65 -2.26 10.00
N GLN A 55 -0.85 -3.56 9.76
CA GLN A 55 -0.23 -4.28 8.66
C GLN A 55 -0.77 -3.81 7.30
N ALA A 56 -2.09 -3.67 7.16
CA ALA A 56 -2.72 -3.16 5.93
C ALA A 56 -2.18 -1.77 5.56
N LYS A 57 -2.17 -0.83 6.51
CA LYS A 57 -1.58 0.50 6.35
C LYS A 57 -0.11 0.44 5.92
N ARG A 58 0.66 -0.51 6.45
CA ARG A 58 2.08 -0.67 6.12
C ARG A 58 2.28 -1.19 4.70
N ARG A 59 1.48 -2.16 4.25
CA ARG A 59 1.52 -2.67 2.86
C ARG A 59 1.20 -1.57 1.84
N VAL A 60 0.12 -0.81 2.07
CA VAL A 60 -0.27 0.33 1.23
C VAL A 60 0.86 1.38 1.16
N ARG A 61 1.41 1.79 2.32
CA ARG A 61 2.51 2.77 2.34
C ARG A 61 3.81 2.25 1.71
N ASN A 62 4.10 0.96 1.84
CA ASN A 62 5.26 0.35 1.21
C ASN A 62 5.13 0.37 -0.31
N TYR A 63 3.94 0.08 -0.84
CA TYR A 63 3.65 0.21 -2.27
C TYR A 63 3.87 1.66 -2.75
N GLU A 64 3.27 2.65 -2.07
CA GLU A 64 3.44 4.06 -2.41
C GLU A 64 4.90 4.54 -2.35
N ALA A 65 5.67 4.02 -1.40
CA ALA A 65 7.10 4.31 -1.31
C ALA A 65 7.88 3.65 -2.45
N TRP A 66 7.60 2.40 -2.76
CA TRP A 66 8.23 1.66 -3.85
C TRP A 66 7.96 2.32 -5.20
N GLN A 67 6.71 2.69 -5.50
CA GLN A 67 6.34 3.43 -6.72
C GLN A 67 7.05 4.78 -6.83
N ARG A 68 7.19 5.52 -5.72
CA ARG A 68 7.99 6.76 -5.70
C ARG A 68 9.46 6.50 -5.96
N ASN A 69 10.01 5.40 -5.45
CA ASN A 69 11.41 5.06 -5.65
C ASN A 69 11.68 4.62 -7.10
N ILE A 70 10.75 3.93 -7.75
CA ILE A 70 10.78 3.63 -9.19
C ILE A 70 10.82 4.94 -9.98
N LYS A 71 9.90 5.88 -9.68
CA LYS A 71 9.85 7.19 -10.34
C LYS A 71 11.15 8.00 -10.18
N LYS A 72 11.87 7.81 -9.07
CA LYS A 72 13.17 8.44 -8.81
C LYS A 72 14.36 7.71 -9.47
N GLY A 73 14.13 6.60 -10.17
CA GLY A 73 15.19 5.77 -10.74
C GLY A 73 16.03 5.03 -9.70
N LEU A 74 15.57 4.94 -8.45
CA LEU A 74 16.32 4.30 -7.37
C LEU A 74 16.14 2.78 -7.39
N VAL A 75 15.02 2.27 -7.91
CA VAL A 75 14.63 0.85 -7.84
C VAL A 75 13.95 0.48 -9.14
N GLU A 76 14.21 -0.73 -9.64
CA GLU A 76 13.50 -1.27 -10.80
C GLU A 76 12.08 -1.79 -10.42
N PRO A 77 11.13 -1.77 -11.38
CA PRO A 77 9.75 -2.21 -11.17
C PRO A 77 9.56 -3.68 -10.78
#